data_AF-A0A6G2PXC7-F1
#
_entry.id   AF-A0A6G2PXC7-F1
#
_cell.length_a   1.000
_cell.length_b   1.000
_cell.length_c   1.000
_cell.angle_alpha   90.00
_cell.angle_beta   90.00
_cell.angle_gamma   90.00
#
_symmetry.space_group_name_H-M   'P 1'
#
loop_
_entity.id
_entity.type
_entity.pdbx_description
1 polymer ?
#
loop_
_entity_poly.entity_id
_entity_poly.type
_entity_poly.pdbx_seq_one_letter_code
_entity_poly.pdbx_strand_id
1 'polypeptide(L)'
;EGLVHRPDGTPVKGLNPRNQWVRIGAPVAGGERVCLHIEAAANPLVFGPGPTPLGEKETAGSAPQYTLGRMDLAVFDETVWQLVLDLEVLGELMAELPVDSARRYDILRAVERSLDAVDLQDVNGTAARAREQLAGVLSAPAVPSAHRISAVGHAHIDS
;
A
#
# COMPACT_ATOMS: atom_id res chain seq x y z
N GLU A 1 -2.84 2.06 -16.43
CA GLU A 1 -3.87 2.24 -15.38
C GLU A 1 -5.08 1.38 -15.72
N GLY A 2 -6.09 1.34 -14.86
CA GLY A 2 -7.39 0.79 -15.24
C GLY A 2 -8.51 1.13 -14.28
N LEU A 3 -9.75 0.99 -14.72
CA LEU A 3 -10.93 1.13 -13.89
C LEU A 3 -11.63 -0.21 -13.75
N VAL A 4 -11.89 -0.63 -12.51
CA VAL A 4 -12.58 -1.89 -12.24
C VAL A 4 -14.07 -1.66 -12.16
N HIS A 5 -14.84 -2.49 -12.86
CA HIS A 5 -16.29 -2.48 -12.89
C HIS A 5 -16.87 -3.81 -12.42
N ARG A 6 -18.06 -3.74 -11.83
CA ARG A 6 -18.93 -4.91 -11.66
C ARG A 6 -19.56 -5.32 -13.00
N PRO A 7 -20.19 -6.50 -13.10
CA PRO A 7 -20.86 -6.94 -14.33
C PRO A 7 -21.99 -6.02 -14.79
N ASP A 8 -22.58 -5.25 -13.87
CA ASP A 8 -23.60 -4.23 -14.16
C ASP A 8 -23.03 -2.88 -14.62
N GLY A 9 -21.70 -2.76 -14.75
CA GLY A 9 -20.99 -1.55 -15.16
C GLY A 9 -20.62 -0.61 -14.00
N THR A 10 -21.07 -0.88 -12.77
CA THR A 10 -20.79 -0.01 -11.61
C THR A 10 -19.29 0.08 -11.35
N PRO A 11 -18.69 1.29 -11.28
CA PRO A 11 -17.28 1.46 -10.96
C PRO A 11 -17.00 1.05 -9.51
N VAL A 12 -15.86 0.39 -9.31
CA VAL A 12 -15.41 -0.13 -8.00
C VAL A 12 -14.21 0.65 -7.51
N LYS A 13 -13.13 0.67 -8.30
CA LYS A 13 -11.83 1.21 -7.89
C LYS A 13 -10.92 1.40 -9.08
N GLY A 14 -10.14 2.48 -9.08
CA GLY A 14 -9.03 2.68 -10.01
C GLY A 14 -7.81 1.83 -9.64
N LEU A 15 -7.12 1.34 -10.67
CA LEU A 15 -5.85 0.62 -10.61
C LEU A 15 -4.75 1.49 -11.20
N ASN A 16 -3.66 1.62 -10.46
CA ASN A 16 -2.45 2.26 -10.90
C ASN A 16 -1.23 1.50 -10.35
N PRO A 17 0.00 1.80 -10.81
CA PRO A 17 1.19 1.04 -10.40
C PRO A 17 1.45 1.00 -8.89
N ARG A 18 0.92 1.93 -8.08
CA ARG A 18 1.05 1.91 -6.61
C ARG A 18 -0.22 1.46 -5.90
N ASN A 19 -1.25 1.07 -6.65
CA ASN A 19 -2.53 0.64 -6.11
C ASN A 19 -3.12 -0.48 -6.98
N GLN A 20 -2.63 -1.70 -6.81
CA GLN A 20 -2.78 -2.81 -7.77
C GLN A 20 -3.80 -3.89 -7.37
N TRP A 21 -4.58 -3.69 -6.31
CA TRP A 21 -5.50 -4.71 -5.78
C TRP A 21 -6.95 -4.21 -5.75
N VAL A 22 -7.91 -5.13 -5.69
CA VAL A 22 -9.33 -4.82 -5.45
C VAL A 22 -9.87 -5.76 -4.37
N ARG A 23 -10.65 -5.22 -3.43
CA ARG A 23 -11.33 -6.05 -2.42
C ARG A 23 -12.45 -6.83 -3.09
N ILE A 24 -12.45 -8.15 -2.93
CA ILE A 24 -13.53 -9.01 -3.43
C ILE A 24 -14.72 -9.02 -2.45
N GLY A 25 -14.45 -9.19 -1.16
CA GLY A 25 -15.48 -9.15 -0.12
C GLY A 25 -14.90 -9.20 1.28
N ALA A 26 -15.73 -8.86 2.26
CA ALA A 26 -15.52 -9.08 3.69
C ALA A 26 -16.88 -8.88 4.40
N PRO A 27 -17.50 -9.95 4.97
CA PRO A 27 -17.06 -11.35 4.97
C PRO A 27 -17.19 -12.04 3.60
N VAL A 28 -16.55 -13.20 3.45
CA VAL A 28 -16.73 -14.14 2.33
C VAL A 28 -16.80 -15.56 2.88
N ALA A 29 -17.67 -16.40 2.32
CA ALA A 29 -17.87 -17.79 2.71
C ALA A 29 -17.02 -18.77 1.89
N GLY A 30 -16.55 -18.34 0.71
CA GLY A 30 -15.91 -19.20 -0.27
C GLY A 30 -16.93 -19.86 -1.20
N GLY A 31 -16.55 -19.99 -2.47
CA GLY A 31 -17.44 -20.53 -3.53
C GLY A 31 -18.30 -19.48 -4.22
N GLU A 32 -18.25 -18.21 -3.81
CA GLU A 32 -18.88 -17.12 -4.55
C GLU A 32 -18.26 -16.98 -5.94
N ARG A 33 -19.11 -16.67 -6.92
CA ARG A 33 -18.63 -16.33 -8.26
C ARG A 33 -18.11 -14.89 -8.26
N VAL A 34 -16.81 -14.74 -8.45
CA VAL A 34 -16.16 -13.44 -8.64
C VAL A 34 -16.17 -13.10 -10.12
N CYS A 35 -16.80 -11.98 -10.49
CA CYS A 35 -16.75 -11.43 -11.84
C CYS A 35 -16.53 -9.93 -11.76
N LEU A 36 -15.43 -9.46 -12.33
CA LEU A 36 -15.05 -8.06 -12.44
C LEU A 36 -14.54 -7.81 -13.85
N HIS A 37 -14.84 -6.64 -14.40
CA HIS A 37 -14.26 -6.16 -15.65
C HIS A 37 -13.20 -5.11 -15.34
N ILE A 38 -12.12 -5.08 -16.11
CA ILE A 38 -11.09 -4.04 -15.99
C ILE A 38 -11.02 -3.31 -17.33
N GLU A 39 -11.39 -2.04 -17.33
CA GLU A 39 -11.10 -1.13 -18.41
C GLU A 39 -9.62 -0.75 -18.30
N ALA A 40 -8.74 -1.41 -19.07
CA ALA A 40 -7.30 -1.22 -18.98
C ALA A 40 -6.82 -0.18 -20.00
N ALA A 41 -6.10 0.83 -19.51
CA ALA A 41 -5.47 1.86 -20.33
C ALA A 41 -3.94 1.73 -20.24
N ALA A 42 -3.29 1.50 -21.38
CA ALA A 42 -1.83 1.41 -21.51
C ALA A 42 -1.19 2.81 -21.59
N ASN A 43 -1.53 3.68 -20.63
CA ASN A 43 -0.99 5.03 -20.55
C ASN A 43 0.53 4.96 -20.31
N PRO A 44 1.35 5.59 -21.16
CA PRO A 44 2.78 5.60 -20.99
C PRO A 44 3.17 6.35 -19.71
N LEU A 45 4.26 5.93 -19.09
CA LEU A 45 4.85 6.72 -18.01
C LEU A 45 5.61 7.90 -18.62
N VAL A 46 5.04 9.10 -18.47
CA VAL A 46 5.66 10.34 -18.94
C VAL A 46 6.58 10.87 -17.85
N PHE A 47 7.88 10.86 -18.11
CA PHE A 47 8.89 11.38 -17.19
C PHE A 47 9.40 12.75 -17.65
N GLY A 48 9.31 13.74 -16.75
CA GLY A 48 9.89 15.06 -16.96
C GLY A 48 9.11 15.96 -17.93
N PRO A 49 9.59 17.19 -18.15
CA PRO A 49 8.93 18.16 -19.01
C PRO A 49 9.19 17.87 -20.50
N GLY A 50 8.17 18.10 -21.33
CA GLY A 50 8.27 18.09 -22.79
C GLY A 50 7.43 17.00 -23.48
N PRO A 51 7.23 17.12 -24.79
CA PRO A 51 6.47 16.14 -25.56
C PRO A 51 7.22 14.81 -25.61
N THR A 52 6.47 13.71 -25.54
CA THR A 52 7.00 12.37 -25.80
C THR A 52 6.43 11.85 -27.12
N PRO A 53 7.12 10.92 -27.82
CA PRO A 53 6.54 10.24 -28.98
C PRO A 53 5.29 9.41 -28.66
N LEU A 54 4.91 9.26 -27.39
CA LEU A 54 3.72 8.53 -26.95
C LEU A 54 2.57 9.48 -26.59
N GLY A 55 2.77 10.80 -26.72
CA GLY A 55 1.78 11.82 -26.38
C GLY A 55 0.73 12.07 -27.46
N GLU A 56 0.98 11.65 -28.71
CA GLU A 56 0.03 11.79 -29.82
C GLU A 56 -0.21 10.45 -30.51
N LYS A 57 -1.42 10.25 -31.02
CA LYS A 57 -1.83 8.98 -31.65
C LYS A 57 -1.00 8.68 -32.91
N GLU A 58 -0.64 9.72 -33.64
CA GLU A 58 0.15 9.69 -34.87
C GLU A 58 1.60 9.24 -34.61
N THR A 59 2.13 9.48 -33.40
CA THR A 59 3.52 9.19 -33.04
C THR A 59 3.67 7.95 -32.16
N ALA A 60 2.62 7.57 -31.41
CA ALA A 60 2.67 6.49 -30.42
C ALA A 60 2.91 5.09 -30.99
N GLY A 61 2.59 4.87 -32.28
CA GLY A 61 2.71 3.56 -32.92
C GLY A 61 1.73 2.52 -32.36
N SER A 62 2.01 1.24 -32.64
CA SER A 62 1.13 0.10 -32.29
C SER A 62 1.82 -0.99 -31.48
N ALA A 63 3.07 -0.78 -31.08
CA ALA A 63 3.81 -1.74 -30.27
C ALA A 63 3.15 -1.87 -28.87
N PRO A 64 2.92 -3.10 -28.37
CA PRO A 64 2.42 -3.29 -27.01
C PRO A 64 3.39 -2.69 -25.99
N GLN A 65 2.89 -1.80 -25.12
CA GLN A 65 3.72 -1.17 -24.08
C GLN A 65 3.83 -2.02 -22.80
N TYR A 66 2.77 -2.76 -22.48
CA TYR A 66 2.66 -3.51 -21.24
C TYR A 66 2.14 -4.91 -21.51
N THR A 67 2.60 -5.85 -20.69
CA THR A 67 2.09 -7.22 -20.64
C THR A 67 1.49 -7.49 -19.27
N LEU A 68 0.36 -8.19 -19.23
CA LEU A 68 -0.18 -8.69 -17.97
C LEU A 68 0.77 -9.74 -17.39
N GLY A 69 1.34 -9.45 -16.22
CA GLY A 69 2.29 -10.35 -15.56
C GLY A 69 1.61 -11.42 -14.70
N ARG A 70 0.86 -10.98 -13.68
CA ARG A 70 0.26 -11.87 -12.69
C ARG A 70 -1.13 -11.37 -12.28
N MET A 71 -2.04 -12.31 -12.03
CA MET A 71 -3.34 -12.07 -11.42
C MET A 71 -3.58 -13.15 -10.38
N ASP A 72 -3.66 -12.76 -9.11
CA ASP A 72 -3.93 -13.67 -8.01
C ASP A 72 -5.25 -13.34 -7.34
N LEU A 73 -5.98 -14.38 -6.96
CA LEU A 73 -7.02 -14.29 -5.94
C LEU A 73 -6.43 -14.83 -4.65
N ALA A 74 -6.32 -13.98 -3.64
CA ALA A 74 -5.70 -14.32 -2.37
C ALA A 74 -6.61 -13.94 -1.18
N VAL A 75 -6.44 -14.68 -0.09
CA VAL A 75 -7.01 -14.29 1.20
C VAL A 75 -6.17 -13.16 1.77
N PHE A 76 -6.84 -12.07 2.16
CA PHE A 76 -6.18 -10.95 2.81
C PHE A 76 -6.14 -11.18 4.32
N ASP A 77 -4.93 -11.35 4.86
CA ASP A 77 -4.71 -11.29 6.30
C ASP A 77 -4.47 -9.85 6.74
N GLU A 78 -5.48 -9.28 7.40
CA GLU A 78 -5.43 -7.91 7.89
C GLU A 78 -4.40 -7.71 8.99
N THR A 79 -4.17 -8.72 9.84
CA THR A 79 -3.26 -8.59 10.97
C THR A 79 -1.81 -8.55 10.51
N VAL A 80 -1.46 -9.42 9.54
CA VAL A 80 -0.15 -9.38 8.88
C VAL A 80 0.04 -8.08 8.12
N TRP A 81 -0.98 -7.62 7.39
CA TRP A 81 -0.91 -6.34 6.67
C TRP A 81 -0.70 -5.15 7.60
N GLN A 82 -1.40 -5.09 8.74
CA GLN A 82 -1.20 -4.06 9.75
C GLN A 82 0.20 -4.14 10.39
N LEU A 83 0.74 -5.33 10.62
CA LEU A 83 2.12 -5.48 11.12
C LEU A 83 3.15 -4.89 10.14
N VAL A 84 2.97 -5.13 8.83
CA VAL A 84 3.84 -4.53 7.80
C VAL A 84 3.78 -3.00 7.86
N LEU A 85 2.58 -2.43 7.93
CA LEU A 85 2.41 -0.98 8.03
C LEU A 85 3.00 -0.40 9.32
N ASP A 86 2.80 -1.07 10.46
CA ASP A 86 3.35 -0.64 11.74
C ASP A 86 4.89 -0.57 11.67
N LEU A 87 5.53 -1.56 11.05
CA LEU A 87 6.99 -1.58 10.85
C LEU A 87 7.47 -0.53 9.84
N GLU A 88 6.73 -0.31 8.75
CA GLU A 88 7.04 0.70 7.73
C GLU A 88 7.01 2.10 8.35
N VAL A 89 5.92 2.45 9.04
CA VAL A 89 5.76 3.75 9.71
C VAL A 89 6.84 3.98 10.77
N LEU A 90 7.15 2.97 11.58
CA LEU A 90 8.22 3.09 12.57
C LEU A 90 9.60 3.23 11.93
N GLY A 91 9.85 2.53 10.82
CA GLY A 91 11.09 2.66 10.05
C GLY A 91 11.28 4.06 9.49
N GLU A 92 10.23 4.61 8.87
CA GLU A 92 10.23 5.99 8.36
C GLU A 92 10.41 7.00 9.50
N LEU A 93 9.66 6.87 10.60
CA LEU A 93 9.79 7.75 11.76
C LEU A 93 11.21 7.70 12.34
N MET A 94 11.81 6.52 12.46
CA MET A 94 13.14 6.34 13.01
C MET A 94 14.23 7.03 12.17
N ALA A 95 14.04 7.11 10.85
CA ALA A 95 14.95 7.80 9.94
C ALA A 95 14.96 9.33 10.17
N GLU A 96 13.83 9.90 10.57
CA GLU A 96 13.67 11.34 10.81
C GLU A 96 14.05 11.78 12.24
N LEU A 97 14.24 10.84 13.17
CA LEU A 97 14.63 11.14 14.55
C LEU A 97 16.15 11.37 14.71
N PRO A 98 16.58 12.27 15.61
CA PRO A 98 17.98 12.41 15.97
C PRO A 98 18.60 11.06 16.39
N VAL A 99 19.81 10.79 15.90
CA VAL A 99 20.49 9.49 16.05
C VAL A 99 20.73 9.13 17.52
N ASP A 100 20.94 10.13 18.37
CA ASP A 100 21.20 10.03 19.80
C ASP A 100 19.93 10.09 20.66
N SER A 101 18.75 10.22 20.06
CA SER A 101 17.49 10.35 20.83
C SER A 101 17.06 9.04 21.49
N ALA A 102 16.61 9.12 22.76
CA ALA A 102 16.08 7.97 23.49
C ALA A 102 14.95 7.25 22.74
N ARG A 103 14.05 8.02 22.10
CA ARG A 103 12.93 7.49 21.32
C ARG A 103 13.39 6.57 20.18
N ARG A 104 14.52 6.88 19.54
CA ARG A 104 15.09 6.04 18.48
C ARG A 104 15.51 4.67 19.02
N TYR A 105 16.07 4.61 20.23
CA TYR A 105 16.41 3.36 20.90
C TYR A 105 15.19 2.57 21.35
N ASP A 106 14.15 3.25 21.86
CA ASP A 106 12.89 2.60 22.23
C ASP A 106 12.23 1.90 21.03
N ILE A 107 12.19 2.59 19.87
CA ILE A 107 11.68 2.02 18.62
C ILE A 107 12.53 0.84 18.18
N LEU A 108 13.87 0.96 18.17
CA LEU A 108 14.76 -0.13 17.80
C LEU A 108 14.49 -1.39 18.63
N ARG A 109 14.41 -1.25 19.95
CA ARG A 109 14.16 -2.39 20.85
C ARG A 109 12.76 -2.98 20.66
N ALA A 110 11.76 -2.16 20.36
CA ALA A 110 10.41 -2.63 20.07
C ALA A 110 10.35 -3.42 18.75
N VAL A 111 11.01 -2.92 17.71
CA VAL A 111 11.13 -3.61 16.41
C VAL A 111 11.84 -4.94 16.58
N GLU A 112 12.96 -5.00 17.29
CA GLU A 112 13.65 -6.27 17.57
C GLU A 112 12.73 -7.31 18.24
N ARG A 113 12.04 -6.92 19.33
CA ARG A 113 11.08 -7.82 20.00
C ARG A 113 9.93 -8.24 19.09
N SER A 114 9.47 -7.34 18.23
CA SER A 114 8.42 -7.64 17.25
C SER A 114 8.89 -8.69 16.26
N LEU A 115 10.10 -8.53 15.69
CA LEU A 115 10.68 -9.49 14.76
C LEU A 115 10.98 -10.84 15.42
N ASP A 116 11.46 -10.85 16.66
CA ASP A 116 11.66 -12.09 17.44
C ASP A 116 10.33 -12.83 17.73
N ALA A 117 9.22 -12.09 17.79
CA ALA A 117 7.90 -12.67 18.06
C ALA A 117 7.24 -13.29 16.83
N VAL A 118 7.70 -12.96 15.61
CA VAL A 118 7.23 -13.53 14.35
C VAL A 118 7.85 -14.90 14.14
N ASP A 119 7.01 -15.93 14.07
CA ASP A 119 7.43 -17.24 13.58
C ASP A 119 7.31 -17.26 12.06
N LEU A 120 8.44 -17.45 11.35
CA LEU A 120 8.45 -17.52 9.89
C LEU A 120 7.71 -18.74 9.34
N GLN A 121 7.42 -19.76 10.17
CA GLN A 121 6.60 -20.91 9.82
C GLN A 121 5.11 -20.69 10.11
N ASP A 122 4.76 -19.67 10.90
CA ASP A 122 3.38 -19.30 11.25
C ASP A 122 3.23 -17.78 11.43
N VAL A 123 3.44 -17.06 10.33
CA VAL A 123 3.41 -15.59 10.34
C VAL A 123 2.02 -15.09 10.73
N ASN A 124 0.96 -15.67 10.16
CA ASN A 124 -0.42 -15.30 10.42
C ASN A 124 -0.80 -15.50 11.90
N GLY A 125 -0.45 -16.65 12.49
CA GLY A 125 -0.75 -16.96 13.89
C GLY A 125 0.06 -16.13 14.89
N THR A 126 1.21 -15.59 14.49
CA THR A 126 2.10 -14.83 15.39
C THR A 126 2.07 -13.31 15.19
N ALA A 127 1.49 -12.82 14.09
CA ALA A 127 1.48 -11.40 13.76
C ALA A 127 0.85 -10.52 14.85
N ALA A 128 -0.24 -10.94 15.49
CA ALA A 128 -0.88 -10.17 16.56
C ALA A 128 0.07 -9.91 17.74
N ARG A 129 0.77 -10.96 18.20
CA ARG A 129 1.78 -10.86 19.27
C ARG A 129 2.96 -9.98 18.88
N ALA A 130 3.39 -10.04 17.62
CA ALA A 130 4.43 -9.16 17.11
C ALA A 130 4.00 -7.68 17.13
N ARG A 131 2.74 -7.39 16.79
CA ARG A 131 2.18 -6.02 16.85
C ARG A 131 2.06 -5.49 18.28
N GLU A 132 1.72 -6.34 19.25
CA GLU A 132 1.69 -5.94 20.67
C GLU A 132 3.03 -5.36 21.14
N GLN A 133 4.16 -5.85 20.60
CA GLN A 133 5.49 -5.31 20.93
C GLN A 133 5.71 -3.87 20.45
N LEU A 134 4.96 -3.44 19.42
CA LEU A 134 5.05 -2.12 18.78
C LEU A 134 4.04 -1.11 19.36
N ALA A 135 2.96 -1.58 19.99
CA ALA A 135 1.86 -0.73 20.45
C ALA A 135 2.31 0.42 21.37
N GLY A 136 3.28 0.17 22.25
CA GLY A 136 3.81 1.18 23.15
C GLY A 136 4.52 2.34 22.44
N VAL A 137 5.31 2.05 21.41
CA VAL A 137 6.07 3.08 20.67
C VAL A 137 5.21 3.80 19.64
N LEU A 138 4.19 3.13 19.08
CA LEU A 138 3.21 3.72 18.17
C LEU A 138 2.23 4.66 18.88
N SER A 139 1.84 4.34 20.12
CA SER A 139 0.92 5.19 20.90
C SER A 139 1.60 6.39 21.56
N ALA A 140 2.94 6.44 21.58
CA ALA A 140 3.68 7.53 22.17
C ALA A 140 3.46 8.84 21.38
N PRO A 141 2.95 9.92 22.02
CA PRO A 141 2.71 11.18 21.33
C PRO A 141 4.04 11.84 20.91
N ALA A 142 3.95 12.85 20.05
CA ALA A 142 5.07 13.75 19.83
C ALA A 142 5.42 14.50 21.13
N VAL A 143 6.65 15.03 21.22
CA VAL A 143 7.04 15.86 22.38
C VAL A 143 6.11 17.08 22.50
N PRO A 144 5.85 17.61 23.71
CA PRO A 144 4.85 18.67 23.91
C PRO A 144 5.07 19.96 23.11
N SER A 145 6.31 20.25 22.74
CA SER A 145 6.70 21.41 21.92
C SER A 145 6.59 21.18 20.41
N ALA A 146 6.27 19.96 19.97
CA ALA A 146 6.18 19.63 18.56
C ALA A 146 5.01 20.37 17.89
N HIS A 147 5.15 20.64 16.60
CA HIS A 147 4.06 21.20 15.80
C HIS A 147 2.89 20.22 15.72
N ARG A 148 1.67 20.78 15.70
CA ARG A 148 0.48 20.02 15.35
C ARG A 148 0.26 20.12 13.84
N ILE A 149 0.22 18.97 13.18
CA ILE A 149 0.03 18.86 11.74
C ILE A 149 -1.41 18.37 11.48
N SER A 150 -2.02 18.89 10.43
CA SER A 150 -3.27 18.36 9.87
C SER A 150 -2.99 17.88 8.45
N ALA A 151 -3.54 16.72 8.07
CA ALA A 151 -3.41 16.16 6.73
C ALA A 151 -4.78 16.06 6.06
N VAL A 152 -4.84 16.35 4.77
CA VAL A 152 -6.04 16.21 3.93
C VAL A 152 -5.66 15.46 2.66
N GLY A 153 -6.44 14.45 2.30
CA GLY A 153 -6.28 13.75 1.02
C GLY A 153 -6.74 14.62 -0.13
N HIS A 154 -5.92 14.76 -1.16
CA HIS A 154 -6.22 15.51 -2.37
C HIS A 154 -5.83 14.67 -3.60
N ALA A 155 -6.71 14.62 -4.60
CA ALA A 155 -6.45 14.02 -5.89
C ALA A 155 -6.60 15.10 -6.96
N HIS A 156 -5.47 15.67 -7.38
CA HIS A 156 -5.44 16.61 -8.49
C HIS A 156 -5.47 15.84 -9.81
N ILE A 157 -6.27 16.31 -10.77
CA ILE A 157 -6.27 15.81 -12.13
C ILE A 157 -6.13 17.05 -13.02
N ASP A 158 -5.02 17.11 -13.75
CA ASP A 158 -4.81 18.13 -14.77
C ASP A 158 -5.80 17.88 -15.92
N SER A 159 -6.54 18.92 -16.32
CA SER A 159 -7.49 18.90 -17.44
C SER A 159 -6.85 19.28 -18.76
#